data_AF-A0A2U1R8L4-F1
#
_entry.id   AF-A0A2U1R8L4-F1
#
_cell.length_a   1.000
_cell.length_b   1.000
_cell.length_c   1.000
_cell.angle_alpha   90.00
_cell.angle_beta   90.00
_cell.angle_gamma   90.00
#
_symmetry.space_group_name_H-M   'P 1'
#
loop_
_entity.id
_entity.type
_entity.pdbx_description
1 polymer ?
#
loop_
_entity_poly.entity_id
_entity_poly.type
_entity_poly.pdbx_seq_one_letter_code
_entity_poly.pdbx_strand_id
1 'polypeptide(L)'
;MKVIQELHQFGDELRPPQPSLAHEWDGQQWLADASKLATLEHLEAEHLCAKVDAAADNARSALAGDPLKAMEYAQAAADAQAFRDAGYPKKEVPLAVAAWVVKGRTAKQAAEQILAKAEQLTDHLLTLRTLRLKAKAQIRAQAGKGKIDLARGAADEALIAIGELAS
;
A
#
# COMPACT_ATOMS: atom_id res chain seq x y z
N MET A 1 -37.23 39.95 -7.58
CA MET A 1 -36.65 38.59 -7.48
C MET A 1 -36.14 38.43 -6.06
N LYS A 2 -36.82 37.66 -5.20
CA LYS A 2 -36.44 37.52 -3.79
C LYS A 2 -35.60 36.25 -3.64
N VAL A 3 -34.39 36.43 -3.11
CA VAL A 3 -33.52 35.33 -2.67
C VAL A 3 -34.25 34.62 -1.53
N ILE A 4 -34.61 33.34 -1.71
CA ILE A 4 -35.01 32.48 -0.59
C ILE A 4 -33.70 31.96 -0.03
N GLN A 5 -33.31 32.45 1.14
CA GLN A 5 -32.18 31.89 1.86
C GLN A 5 -32.61 30.49 2.34
N GLU A 6 -31.95 29.45 1.85
CA GLU A 6 -32.21 28.08 2.27
C GLU A 6 -31.84 27.95 3.75
N LEU A 7 -32.82 27.60 4.59
CA LEU A 7 -32.64 27.41 6.03
C LEU A 7 -32.83 25.92 6.34
N HIS A 8 -31.88 25.35 7.07
CA HIS A 8 -31.94 24.00 7.59
C HIS A 8 -32.36 24.02 9.06
N GLN A 9 -33.15 23.02 9.46
CA GLN A 9 -33.54 22.83 10.84
C GLN A 9 -32.43 22.12 11.62
N PHE A 10 -31.93 22.76 12.68
CA PHE A 10 -30.98 22.22 13.63
C PHE A 10 -31.60 22.26 15.03
N GLY A 11 -32.26 21.16 15.43
CA GLY A 11 -33.07 21.13 16.64
C GLY A 11 -34.30 22.04 16.50
N ASP A 12 -34.45 22.98 17.44
CA ASP A 12 -35.55 23.96 17.45
C ASP A 12 -35.21 25.26 16.69
N GLU A 13 -34.00 25.37 16.12
CA GLU A 13 -33.53 26.57 15.42
C GLU A 13 -33.41 26.35 13.90
N LEU A 14 -33.80 27.36 13.13
CA LEU A 14 -33.58 27.43 11.69
C LEU A 14 -32.31 28.23 11.41
N ARG A 15 -31.35 27.64 10.69
CA ARG A 15 -30.04 28.24 10.41
C ARG A 15 -29.67 28.05 8.93
N PRO A 16 -28.83 28.91 8.34
CA PRO A 16 -28.25 28.63 7.02
C PRO A 16 -27.53 27.27 6.99
N PRO A 17 -27.37 26.63 5.82
CA PRO A 17 -26.64 25.37 5.73
C PRO A 17 -25.24 25.50 6.33
N GLN A 18 -24.82 24.48 7.08
CA GLN A 18 -23.47 24.41 7.61
C GLN A 18 -22.46 24.34 6.45
N PRO A 19 -21.48 25.26 6.37
CA PRO A 19 -20.52 25.27 5.26
C PRO A 19 -19.66 24.01 5.21
N SER A 20 -19.23 23.52 6.38
CA SER A 20 -18.53 22.25 6.53
C SER A 20 -18.54 21.78 7.98
N LEU A 21 -18.17 20.52 8.21
CA LEU A 21 -18.01 19.94 9.55
C LEU A 21 -16.96 20.67 10.43
N ALA A 22 -16.10 21.49 9.82
CA ALA A 22 -15.14 22.32 10.53
C ALA A 22 -15.77 23.61 11.10
N HIS A 23 -17.05 23.89 10.84
CA HIS A 23 -17.72 25.09 11.33
C HIS A 23 -18.61 24.78 12.54
N GLU A 24 -18.59 25.67 13.53
CA GLU A 24 -19.50 25.70 14.67
C GLU A 24 -20.45 26.88 14.58
N TRP A 25 -21.65 26.72 15.14
CA TRP A 25 -22.62 27.80 15.24
C TRP A 25 -22.38 28.56 16.56
N ASP A 26 -22.12 29.87 16.48
CA ASP A 26 -21.89 30.72 17.67
C ASP A 26 -23.19 31.31 18.26
N GLY A 27 -24.35 30.98 17.68
CA GLY A 27 -25.64 31.58 18.00
C GLY A 27 -26.16 32.54 16.92
N GLN A 28 -25.28 33.05 16.05
CA GLN A 28 -25.61 34.04 15.03
C GLN A 28 -25.07 33.68 13.64
N GLN A 29 -23.90 33.04 13.55
CA GLN A 29 -23.23 32.69 12.31
C GLN A 29 -22.38 31.42 12.45
N TRP A 30 -22.01 30.85 11.31
CA TRP A 30 -21.05 29.76 11.24
C TRP A 30 -19.63 30.31 11.38
N LEU A 31 -18.90 29.88 12.41
CA LEU A 31 -17.49 30.19 12.63
C LEU A 31 -16.63 28.95 12.38
N ALA A 32 -15.51 29.12 11.69
CA ALA A 32 -14.55 28.04 11.52
C ALA A 32 -13.88 27.70 12.86
N ASP A 33 -13.86 26.42 13.22
CA ASP A 33 -13.18 25.87 14.38
C ASP A 33 -11.88 25.19 13.93
N ALA A 34 -10.75 25.79 14.32
CA ALA A 34 -9.42 25.30 13.98
C ALA A 34 -9.11 23.92 14.59
N SER A 35 -9.67 23.58 15.75
CA SER A 35 -9.51 22.27 16.39
C SER A 35 -10.27 21.19 15.63
N LYS A 36 -11.49 21.48 15.19
CA LYS A 36 -12.27 20.59 14.33
C LYS A 36 -11.62 20.40 12.97
N LEU A 37 -11.13 21.48 12.35
CA LEU A 37 -10.40 21.39 11.09
C LEU A 37 -9.17 20.48 11.21
N ALA A 38 -8.32 20.71 12.21
CA ALA A 38 -7.14 19.88 12.45
C ALA A 38 -7.49 18.40 12.70
N THR A 39 -8.60 18.14 13.40
CA THR A 39 -9.10 16.78 13.62
C THR A 39 -9.53 16.12 12.31
N LEU A 40 -10.28 16.83 11.48
CA LEU A 40 -10.74 16.33 10.18
C LEU A 40 -9.56 16.06 9.23
N GLU A 41 -8.57 16.95 9.19
CA GLU A 41 -7.35 16.76 8.40
C GLU A 41 -6.53 15.55 8.87
N HIS A 42 -6.46 15.33 10.19
CA HIS A 42 -5.79 14.15 10.74
C HIS A 42 -6.50 12.85 10.35
N LEU A 43 -7.84 12.82 10.46
CA LEU A 43 -8.64 11.67 10.06
C LEU A 43 -8.52 11.36 8.58
N GLU A 44 -8.54 12.39 7.74
CA GLU A 44 -8.32 12.24 6.29
C GLU A 44 -6.92 11.69 5.99
N ALA A 45 -5.88 12.18 6.66
CA ALA A 45 -4.52 11.66 6.48
C ALA A 45 -4.40 10.18 6.85
N GLU A 46 -5.03 9.74 7.93
CA GLU A 46 -5.05 8.32 8.31
C GLU A 46 -5.89 7.49 7.35
N HIS A 47 -7.00 8.03 6.82
CA HIS A 47 -7.77 7.38 5.76
C HIS A 47 -6.94 7.18 4.49
N LEU A 48 -6.20 8.20 4.05
CA LEU A 48 -5.28 8.10 2.90
C LEU A 48 -4.19 7.04 3.15
N CYS A 49 -3.59 7.01 4.35
CA CYS A 49 -2.63 5.98 4.71
C CYS A 49 -3.23 4.57 4.65
N ALA A 50 -4.47 4.40 5.12
CA ALA A 50 -5.17 3.12 5.06
C ALA A 50 -5.45 2.68 3.62
N LYS A 51 -5.79 3.60 2.71
CA LYS A 51 -5.95 3.30 1.28
C LYS A 51 -4.66 2.80 0.65
N VAL A 52 -3.52 3.44 0.96
CA VAL A 52 -2.20 3.00 0.46
C VAL A 52 -1.84 1.63 1.04
N ASP A 53 -2.10 1.38 2.32
CA ASP A 53 -1.87 0.08 2.95
C ASP A 53 -2.72 -1.02 2.28
N ALA A 54 -4.02 -0.77 2.04
CA ALA A 54 -4.91 -1.72 1.36
C ALA A 54 -4.47 -2.02 -0.09
N ALA A 55 -4.06 -0.99 -0.85
CA ALA A 55 -3.51 -1.20 -2.19
C ALA A 55 -2.24 -2.04 -2.17
N ALA A 56 -1.35 -1.79 -1.19
CA ALA A 56 -0.15 -2.58 -1.03
C ALA A 56 -0.43 -4.04 -0.61
N ASP A 57 -1.47 -4.28 0.19
CA ASP A 57 -1.88 -5.64 0.54
C ASP A 57 -2.42 -6.41 -0.66
N ASN A 58 -3.25 -5.76 -1.49
CA ASN A 58 -3.73 -6.33 -2.74
C ASN A 58 -2.58 -6.65 -3.71
N ALA A 59 -1.63 -5.71 -3.88
CA ALA A 59 -0.44 -5.91 -4.69
C ALA A 59 0.42 -7.09 -4.18
N ARG A 60 0.56 -7.23 -2.85
CA ARG A 60 1.29 -8.36 -2.26
C ARG A 60 0.64 -9.69 -2.56
N SER A 61 -0.69 -9.76 -2.45
CA SER A 61 -1.44 -10.97 -2.83
C SER A 61 -1.31 -11.30 -4.31
N ALA A 62 -1.30 -10.30 -5.20
CA ALA A 62 -1.08 -10.50 -6.63
C ALA A 62 0.34 -11.02 -6.94
N LEU A 63 1.37 -10.43 -6.31
CA LEU A 63 2.77 -10.77 -6.52
C LEU A 63 3.16 -12.15 -5.94
N ALA A 64 2.77 -12.42 -4.69
CA ALA A 64 3.14 -13.66 -4.00
C ALA A 64 2.20 -14.82 -4.30
N GLY A 65 0.96 -14.52 -4.71
CA GLY A 65 -0.09 -15.52 -4.94
C GLY A 65 -0.54 -16.21 -3.66
N ASP A 66 -0.78 -17.52 -3.77
CA ASP A 66 -1.21 -18.36 -2.65
C ASP A 66 -0.13 -18.44 -1.56
N PRO A 67 -0.45 -18.19 -0.27
CA PRO A 67 0.54 -18.19 0.81
C PRO A 67 1.26 -19.52 1.02
N LEU A 68 0.58 -20.66 0.85
CA LEU A 68 1.22 -21.97 1.01
C LEU A 68 2.22 -22.22 -0.12
N LYS A 69 1.83 -21.90 -1.35
CA LYS A 69 2.72 -21.93 -2.51
C LYS A 69 3.92 -20.99 -2.36
N ALA A 70 3.72 -19.80 -1.78
CA ALA A 70 4.82 -18.88 -1.49
C ALA A 70 5.81 -19.48 -0.48
N MET A 71 5.33 -20.20 0.53
CA MET A 71 6.18 -20.94 1.47
C MET A 71 6.94 -22.09 0.78
N GLU A 72 6.30 -22.83 -0.12
CA GLU A 72 6.97 -23.87 -0.92
C GLU A 72 8.10 -23.28 -1.78
N TYR A 73 7.86 -22.15 -2.45
CA TYR A 73 8.89 -21.47 -3.23
C TYR A 73 10.02 -20.89 -2.36
N ALA A 74 9.71 -20.39 -1.16
CA ALA A 74 10.73 -19.94 -0.22
C ALA A 74 11.64 -21.10 0.23
N GLN A 75 11.07 -22.27 0.53
CA GLN A 75 11.85 -23.47 0.84
C GLN A 75 12.69 -23.92 -0.37
N ALA A 76 12.11 -23.93 -1.57
CA ALA A 76 12.84 -24.28 -2.78
C ALA A 76 14.03 -23.33 -3.04
N ALA A 77 13.88 -22.03 -2.75
CA ALA A 77 14.96 -21.05 -2.85
C ALA A 77 16.07 -21.32 -1.83
N ALA A 78 15.73 -21.68 -0.59
CA ALA A 78 16.71 -22.07 0.43
C ALA A 78 17.48 -23.34 0.01
N ASP A 79 16.79 -24.35 -0.50
CA ASP A 79 17.41 -25.58 -1.00
C ASP A 79 18.33 -25.31 -2.21
N ALA A 80 17.89 -24.47 -3.15
CA ALA A 80 18.68 -24.05 -4.30
C ALA A 80 19.92 -23.26 -3.89
N GLN A 81 19.81 -22.40 -2.86
CA GLN A 81 20.92 -21.65 -2.31
C GLN A 81 21.96 -22.58 -1.71
N ALA A 82 21.54 -23.53 -0.87
CA ALA A 82 22.44 -24.53 -0.28
C ALA A 82 23.13 -25.38 -1.36
N PHE A 83 22.41 -25.75 -2.42
CA PHE A 83 22.98 -26.47 -3.55
C PHE A 83 24.02 -25.66 -4.32
N ARG A 84 23.78 -24.36 -4.53
CA ARG A 84 24.75 -23.41 -5.12
C ARG A 84 25.99 -23.27 -4.24
N ASP A 85 25.81 -23.10 -2.94
CA ASP A 85 26.90 -22.87 -1.98
C ASP A 85 27.79 -24.11 -1.85
N ALA A 86 27.23 -25.31 -2.04
CA ALA A 86 27.96 -26.58 -2.13
C ALA A 86 28.67 -26.81 -3.49
N GLY A 87 28.57 -25.88 -4.44
CA GLY A 87 29.19 -25.99 -5.76
C GLY A 87 28.44 -26.90 -6.74
N TYR A 88 27.13 -27.10 -6.54
CA TYR A 88 26.25 -27.93 -7.38
C TYR A 88 26.66 -29.42 -7.46
N PRO A 89 26.73 -30.16 -6.35
CA PRO A 89 27.15 -31.56 -6.34
C PRO A 89 26.22 -32.46 -7.17
N LYS A 90 26.79 -33.26 -8.10
CA LYS A 90 25.99 -34.12 -9.01
C LYS A 90 25.17 -35.21 -8.30
N LYS A 91 25.60 -35.66 -7.12
CA LYS A 91 25.00 -36.79 -6.40
C LYS A 91 23.99 -36.38 -5.33
N GLU A 92 23.95 -35.11 -4.97
CA GLU A 92 23.18 -34.56 -3.85
C GLU A 92 22.36 -33.36 -4.34
N VAL A 93 21.49 -33.60 -5.32
CA VAL A 93 20.57 -32.58 -5.82
C VAL A 93 19.35 -32.53 -4.90
N PRO A 94 19.01 -31.38 -4.28
CA PRO A 94 17.81 -31.28 -3.45
C PRO A 94 16.54 -31.61 -4.24
N LEU A 95 15.55 -32.21 -3.56
CA LEU A 95 14.30 -32.62 -4.21
C LEU A 95 13.57 -31.44 -4.85
N ALA A 96 13.56 -30.27 -4.21
CA ALA A 96 12.96 -29.06 -4.76
C ALA A 96 13.61 -28.61 -6.09
N VAL A 97 14.95 -28.74 -6.20
CA VAL A 97 15.70 -28.45 -7.43
C VAL A 97 15.43 -29.52 -8.48
N ALA A 98 15.43 -30.80 -8.08
CA ALA A 98 15.18 -31.93 -8.98
C ALA A 98 13.76 -31.90 -9.58
N ALA A 99 12.75 -31.49 -8.81
CA ALA A 99 11.36 -31.35 -9.28
C ALA A 99 11.22 -30.31 -10.41
N TRP A 100 12.15 -29.36 -10.52
CA TRP A 100 12.15 -28.33 -11.56
C TRP A 100 13.11 -28.64 -12.73
N VAL A 101 13.76 -29.81 -12.70
CA VAL A 101 14.50 -30.35 -13.83
C VAL A 101 13.50 -30.88 -14.86
N VAL A 102 13.39 -30.16 -15.97
CA VAL A 102 12.62 -30.57 -17.16
C VAL A 102 13.57 -30.91 -18.31
N LYS A 103 13.09 -31.65 -19.32
CA LYS A 103 13.91 -32.11 -20.45
C LYS A 103 14.74 -30.95 -21.05
N GLY A 104 16.07 -31.07 -20.96
CA GLY A 104 17.02 -30.06 -21.46
C GLY A 104 17.55 -29.07 -20.41
N ARG A 105 17.12 -29.15 -19.15
CA ARG A 105 17.62 -28.31 -18.05
C ARG A 105 18.47 -29.14 -17.08
N THR A 106 19.65 -28.65 -16.74
CA THR A 106 20.50 -29.25 -15.69
C THR A 106 20.04 -28.83 -14.29
N ALA A 107 20.42 -29.59 -13.26
CA ALA A 107 20.13 -29.22 -11.86
C ALA A 107 20.68 -27.82 -11.50
N LYS A 108 21.87 -27.47 -12.01
CA LYS A 108 22.43 -26.12 -11.85
C LYS A 108 21.53 -25.06 -12.46
N GLN A 109 21.09 -25.24 -13.71
CA GLN A 109 20.19 -24.29 -14.37
C GLN A 109 18.82 -24.22 -13.68
N ALA A 110 18.32 -25.32 -13.13
CA ALA A 110 17.11 -25.32 -12.33
C ALA A 110 17.30 -24.46 -11.08
N ALA A 111 18.34 -24.70 -10.28
CA ALA A 111 18.67 -23.93 -9.09
C ALA A 111 18.81 -22.43 -9.37
N GLU A 112 19.55 -22.03 -10.40
CA GLU A 112 19.69 -20.62 -10.77
C GLU A 112 18.35 -19.97 -11.14
N GLN A 113 17.44 -20.70 -11.79
CA GLN A 113 16.10 -20.17 -12.09
C GLN A 113 15.22 -20.04 -10.84
N ILE A 114 15.36 -20.96 -9.88
CA ILE A 114 14.67 -20.83 -8.58
C ILE A 114 15.13 -19.54 -7.90
N LEU A 115 16.45 -19.36 -7.81
CA LEU A 115 17.07 -18.21 -7.15
C LEU A 115 16.70 -16.90 -7.84
N ALA A 116 16.78 -16.84 -9.17
CA ALA A 116 16.41 -15.64 -9.92
C ALA A 116 14.94 -15.24 -9.70
N LYS A 117 14.01 -16.21 -9.64
CA LYS A 117 12.60 -15.90 -9.33
C LYS A 117 12.41 -15.46 -7.89
N ALA A 118 13.13 -16.05 -6.94
CA ALA A 118 13.07 -15.67 -5.53
C ALA A 118 13.61 -14.25 -5.32
N GLU A 119 14.69 -13.89 -6.00
CA GLU A 119 15.27 -12.54 -6.00
C GLU A 119 14.28 -11.53 -6.60
N GLN A 120 13.70 -11.81 -7.77
CA GLN A 120 12.70 -10.94 -8.38
C GLN A 120 11.49 -10.69 -7.47
N LEU A 121 10.96 -11.73 -6.83
CA LEU A 121 9.85 -11.57 -5.88
C LEU A 121 10.28 -10.73 -4.67
N THR A 122 11.48 -10.97 -4.14
CA THR A 122 12.02 -10.20 -3.01
C THR A 122 12.15 -8.72 -3.36
N ASP A 123 12.69 -8.41 -4.55
CA ASP A 123 12.83 -7.05 -5.04
C ASP A 123 11.49 -6.34 -5.20
N HIS A 124 10.47 -7.03 -5.75
CA HIS A 124 9.12 -6.48 -5.84
C HIS A 124 8.53 -6.20 -4.46
N LEU A 125 8.65 -7.14 -3.51
CA LEU A 125 8.13 -6.95 -2.15
C LEU A 125 8.84 -5.82 -1.38
N LEU A 126 10.15 -5.66 -1.57
CA LEU A 126 10.92 -4.56 -0.98
C LEU A 126 10.58 -3.21 -1.61
N THR A 127 10.38 -3.19 -2.94
CA THR A 127 9.92 -2.00 -3.67
C THR A 127 8.54 -1.57 -3.16
N LEU A 128 7.61 -2.51 -3.05
CA LEU A 128 6.27 -2.28 -2.52
C LEU A 128 6.30 -1.73 -1.09
N ARG A 129 7.15 -2.30 -0.22
CA ARG A 129 7.36 -1.79 1.15
C ARG A 129 7.86 -0.36 1.13
N THR A 130 8.81 -0.04 0.26
CA THR A 130 9.42 1.29 0.15
C THR A 130 8.40 2.33 -0.32
N LEU A 131 7.61 2.03 -1.35
CA LEU A 131 6.53 2.89 -1.85
C LEU A 131 5.54 3.22 -0.73
N ARG A 132 5.03 2.21 -0.04
CA ARG A 132 4.06 2.37 1.05
C ARG A 132 4.60 3.23 2.21
N LEU A 133 5.82 2.96 2.67
CA LEU A 133 6.41 3.72 3.79
C LEU A 133 6.71 5.16 3.40
N LYS A 134 7.22 5.39 2.19
CA LYS A 134 7.49 6.75 1.66
C LYS A 134 6.19 7.55 1.56
N ALA A 135 5.15 6.96 0.97
CA ALA A 135 3.85 7.60 0.83
C ALA A 135 3.26 8.00 2.19
N LYS A 136 3.25 7.10 3.18
CA LYS A 136 2.73 7.40 4.53
C LYS A 136 3.49 8.53 5.21
N ALA A 137 4.81 8.57 5.06
CA ALA A 137 5.63 9.66 5.59
C ALA A 137 5.26 11.00 4.91
N GLN A 138 5.09 11.00 3.59
CA GLN A 138 4.72 12.20 2.83
C GLN A 138 3.30 12.69 3.14
N ILE A 139 2.31 11.79 3.19
CA ILE A 139 0.91 12.09 3.54
C ILE A 139 0.86 12.80 4.89
N ARG A 140 1.47 12.19 5.93
CA ARG A 140 1.47 12.76 7.29
C ARG A 140 2.24 14.07 7.37
N ALA A 141 3.35 14.20 6.64
CA ALA A 141 4.12 15.43 6.60
C ALA A 141 3.38 16.60 5.92
N GLN A 142 2.54 16.35 4.91
CA GLN A 142 1.72 17.38 4.27
C GLN A 142 0.47 17.71 5.08
N ALA A 143 -0.21 16.70 5.62
CA ALA A 143 -1.35 16.90 6.50
C ALA A 143 -0.97 17.70 7.76
N GLY A 144 0.17 17.41 8.39
CA GLY A 144 0.67 18.19 9.53
C GLY A 144 1.01 19.65 9.22
N LYS A 145 1.00 20.05 7.95
CA LYS A 145 1.17 21.44 7.49
C LYS A 145 -0.14 22.08 7.03
N GLY A 146 -1.30 21.42 7.24
CA GLY A 146 -2.60 21.84 6.72
C GLY A 146 -2.72 21.75 5.20
N LYS A 147 -1.87 20.94 4.54
CA LYS A 147 -1.82 20.82 3.08
C LYS A 147 -2.46 19.51 2.63
N ILE A 148 -3.74 19.35 2.94
CA ILE A 148 -4.44 18.07 2.71
C ILE A 148 -4.51 17.67 1.22
N ASP A 149 -4.59 18.64 0.31
CA ASP A 149 -4.58 18.35 -1.14
C ASP A 149 -3.24 17.80 -1.62
N LEU A 150 -2.11 18.24 -1.03
CA LEU A 150 -0.81 17.64 -1.31
C LEU A 150 -0.68 16.24 -0.69
N ALA A 151 -1.35 15.99 0.44
CA ALA A 151 -1.41 14.66 1.01
C ALA A 151 -2.20 13.69 0.11
N ARG A 152 -3.32 14.16 -0.49
CA ARG A 152 -4.08 13.39 -1.50
C ARG A 152 -3.23 13.09 -2.72
N GLY A 153 -2.53 14.08 -3.27
CA GLY A 153 -1.61 13.87 -4.39
C GLY A 153 -0.53 12.83 -4.11
N ALA A 154 0.08 12.86 -2.91
CA ALA A 154 1.05 11.84 -2.51
C ALA A 154 0.44 10.43 -2.38
N ALA A 155 -0.83 10.33 -1.96
CA ALA A 155 -1.54 9.07 -1.95
C ALA A 155 -1.83 8.56 -3.37
N ASP A 156 -2.31 9.43 -4.26
CA ASP A 156 -2.63 9.07 -5.65
C ASP A 156 -1.38 8.61 -6.43
N GLU A 157 -0.26 9.31 -6.29
CA GLU A 157 1.04 8.89 -6.86
C GLU A 157 1.45 7.50 -6.37
N ALA A 158 1.28 7.23 -5.07
CA ALA A 158 1.60 5.93 -4.50
C ALA A 158 0.67 4.83 -4.99
N LEU A 159 -0.63 5.11 -5.14
CA LEU A 159 -1.61 4.14 -5.65
C LEU A 159 -1.30 3.75 -7.10
N ILE A 160 -0.91 4.72 -7.95
CA ILE A 160 -0.46 4.46 -9.32
C ILE A 160 0.77 3.57 -9.32
N ALA A 161 1.83 3.95 -8.59
CA ALA A 161 3.08 3.20 -8.55
C ALA A 161 2.91 1.78 -7.99
N ILE A 162 2.02 1.58 -7.00
CA ILE A 162 1.69 0.26 -6.47
C ILE A 162 0.95 -0.58 -7.53
N GLY A 163 0.02 0.03 -8.27
CA GLY A 163 -0.70 -0.64 -9.36
C GLY A 163 0.22 -1.09 -10.49
N GLU A 164 1.17 -0.24 -10.90
CA GLU A 164 2.17 -0.56 -11.93
C GLU A 164 3.08 -1.72 -11.52
N LEU A 165 3.49 -1.77 -10.24
CA LEU A 165 4.35 -2.85 -9.73
C LEU A 165 3.65 -4.21 -9.71
N ALA A 166 2.32 -4.24 -9.61
CA ALA A 166 1.52 -5.46 -9.50
C ALA A 166 0.90 -5.91 -10.84
N SER A 167 1.09 -5.14 -11.92
CA SER A 167 0.60 -5.43 -13.27
C SER A 167 1.56 -6.31 -14.06
#